data_AF-A0A3B9BNL2-F1
#
_entry.id   AF-A0A3B9BNL2-F1
#
_cell.length_a   1.000
_cell.length_b   1.000
_cell.length_c   1.000
_cell.angle_alpha   90.00
_cell.angle_beta   90.00
_cell.angle_gamma   90.00
#
_symmetry.space_group_name_H-M   'P 1'
#
loop_
_entity.id
_entity.type
_entity.pdbx_description
1 polymer ?
#
loop_
_entity_poly.entity_id
_entity_poly.type
_entity_poly.pdbx_seq_one_letter_code
_entity_poly.pdbx_strand_id
1 'polypeptide(L)' 'MSITSANRLELLQIADAVAREKMIDPDLVLQAMEESYAKAAKSKYGPELDIRAKIDRKSGELEMTRV' A
#
# COMPACT_ATOMS: atom_id res chain seq x y z
N MET A 1 -0.36 2.76 20.06
CA MET A 1 -1.14 3.22 18.89
C MET A 1 -0.97 2.20 17.79
N SER A 2 -1.88 1.25 17.74
CA SER A 2 -1.85 0.13 16.79
C SER A 2 -2.64 0.56 15.57
N ILE A 3 -1.98 0.98 14.50
CA ILE A 3 -2.59 1.04 13.16
C ILE A 3 -2.68 -0.42 12.70
N THR A 4 -3.43 -1.25 13.42
CA THR A 4 -3.53 -2.68 13.14
C THR A 4 -4.82 -2.91 12.40
N SER A 5 -4.63 -3.28 11.13
CA SER A 5 -5.58 -4.03 10.34
C SER A 5 -6.87 -3.29 10.01
N ALA A 6 -6.80 -2.32 9.09
CA ALA A 6 -7.76 -2.40 7.98
C ALA A 6 -7.58 -3.82 7.43
N ASN A 7 -8.62 -4.64 7.45
CA ASN A 7 -8.55 -6.02 7.01
C ASN A 7 -7.83 -6.03 5.65
N ARG A 8 -6.79 -6.87 5.47
CA ARG A 8 -5.99 -6.89 4.23
C ARG A 8 -6.89 -7.01 2.99
N LEU A 9 -8.00 -7.72 3.15
CA LEU A 9 -9.06 -7.85 2.16
C LEU A 9 -9.86 -6.56 1.94
N GLU A 10 -10.15 -5.79 2.98
CA GLU A 10 -10.81 -4.48 2.84
C GLU A 10 -9.95 -3.50 2.06
N LEU A 11 -8.63 -3.51 2.27
CA LEU A 11 -7.72 -2.64 1.52
C LEU A 11 -7.72 -2.97 0.02
N LEU A 12 -7.67 -4.26 -0.32
CA LEU A 12 -7.80 -4.71 -1.71
C LEU A 12 -9.17 -4.35 -2.30
N GLN A 13 -10.25 -4.48 -1.52
CA GLN A 13 -11.60 -4.12 -1.97
C GLN A 13 -11.75 -2.63 -2.22
N ILE A 14 -11.18 -1.78 -1.37
CA ILE A 14 -11.17 -0.33 -1.56
C ILE A 14 -10.35 0.02 -2.80
N ALA A 15 -9.19 -0.61 -2.99
CA ALA A 15 -8.38 -0.42 -4.19
C ALA A 15 -9.14 -0.80 -5.47
N ASP A 16 -9.83 -1.95 -5.48
CA ASP A 16 -10.66 -2.40 -6.61
C ASP A 16 -11.85 -1.48 -6.86
N ALA A 17 -12.52 -1.01 -5.79
CA ALA A 17 -13.63 -0.08 -5.90
C ALA A 17 -13.19 1.25 -6.51
N VAL A 18 -12.05 1.80 -6.07
CA VAL A 18 -11.48 3.05 -6.60
C VAL A 18 -11.02 2.86 -8.05
N ALA A 19 -10.39 1.71 -8.36
CA ALA A 19 -9.99 1.34 -9.71
C ALA A 19 -11.18 1.34 -10.66
N ARG A 20 -12.29 0.69 -10.27
CA ARG A 20 -13.53 0.65 -11.06
C ARG A 20 -14.18 2.03 -11.18
N GLU A 21 -14.26 2.79 -10.09
CA GLU A 21 -14.91 4.11 -10.11
C GLU A 21 -14.17 5.10 -11.02
N LYS A 22 -12.84 5.06 -11.00
CA LYS A 22 -12.01 5.96 -11.81
C LYS A 22 -11.65 5.41 -13.18
N MET A 23 -12.09 4.18 -13.51
CA MET A 23 -11.64 3.43 -14.69
C MET A 23 -10.11 3.36 -14.80
N ILE A 24 -9.46 3.07 -13.68
CA ILE A 24 -8.01 2.91 -13.56
C ILE A 24 -7.71 1.42 -13.39
N ASP A 25 -6.55 0.97 -13.88
CA ASP A 25 -6.12 -0.40 -13.64
C ASP A 25 -5.88 -0.63 -12.13
N PRO A 26 -6.44 -1.70 -11.53
CA PRO A 26 -6.25 -1.99 -10.11
C PRO A 26 -4.79 -2.18 -9.73
N ASP A 27 -3.93 -2.63 -10.66
CA ASP A 27 -2.48 -2.75 -10.43
C ASP A 27 -1.85 -1.36 -10.25
N LEU A 28 -2.30 -0.35 -11.00
CA LEU A 28 -1.84 1.02 -10.85
C LEU A 28 -2.28 1.63 -9.51
N VAL A 29 -3.50 1.32 -9.05
CA VAL A 29 -3.97 1.75 -7.73
C VAL A 29 -3.13 1.14 -6.62
N LEU A 30 -2.82 -0.16 -6.71
CA LEU A 30 -1.95 -0.84 -5.75
C LEU A 30 -0.54 -0.23 -5.73
N GLN A 31 0.05 0.05 -6.90
CA GLN A 31 1.34 0.73 -7.00
C GLN A 31 1.32 2.11 -6.34
N ALA A 32 0.28 2.91 -6.58
CA ALA A 32 0.13 4.21 -5.93
C ALA A 32 0.00 4.08 -4.39
N MET A 33 -0.67 3.04 -3.91
CA MET A 33 -0.75 2.74 -2.48
C MET A 33 0.61 2.32 -1.91
N GLU A 34 1.35 1.45 -2.60
CA GLU A 34 2.72 1.07 -2.24
C GLU A 34 3.64 2.30 -2.11
N GLU A 35 3.62 3.20 -3.09
CA GLU A 35 4.39 4.45 -3.04
C GLU A 35 3.96 5.33 -1.85
N SER A 36 2.66 5.42 -1.59
CA SER A 36 2.12 6.17 -0.45
C SER A 36 2.59 5.57 0.89
N TYR A 37 2.61 4.25 1.01
CA TYR A 37 3.12 3.54 2.19
C TYR A 37 4.64 3.72 2.36
N ALA A 38 5.40 3.61 1.28
CA ALA A 38 6.84 3.86 1.28
C ALA A 38 7.13 5.29 1.76
N LYS A 39 6.40 6.28 1.24
CA LYS A 39 6.53 7.69 1.66
C LYS A 39 6.14 7.90 3.12
N ALA A 40 5.05 7.29 3.59
CA ALA A 40 4.63 7.35 4.98
C ALA A 40 5.68 6.72 5.92
N ALA A 41 6.28 5.62 5.50
CA ALA A 41 7.37 4.98 6.24
C ALA A 41 8.64 5.83 6.26
N LYS A 42 9.05 6.42 5.13
CA LYS A 42 10.15 7.38 5.07
C LYS A 42 9.91 8.56 6.03
N SER A 43 8.67 9.06 6.08
CA SER A 43 8.30 10.12 7.04
C SER A 43 8.38 9.67 8.50
N LYS A 44 8.15 8.39 8.80
CA LYS A 44 8.13 7.84 10.17
C LYS A 44 9.51 7.42 10.66
N TYR A 45 10.34 6.85 9.80
CA TYR A 45 11.63 6.25 10.16
C TYR A 45 12.84 7.12 9.77
N GLY A 46 12.66 8.08 8.87
CA GLY A 46 13.71 9.00 8.41
C GLY A 46 13.77 9.06 6.88
N PRO A 47 13.89 10.26 6.28
CA PRO A 47 13.94 10.43 4.82
C PRO A 47 15.18 9.80 4.17
N GLU A 48 16.18 9.48 4.98
CA GLU A 48 17.45 8.86 4.58
C GLU A 48 17.33 7.36 4.36
N LEU A 49 16.24 6.74 4.81
CA LEU A 49 16.02 5.31 4.68
C LEU A 49 15.28 5.00 3.38
N ASP A 50 15.85 4.13 2.54
CA ASP A 50 15.10 3.65 1.39
C ASP A 50 14.18 2.51 1.84
N ILE A 51 12.90 2.85 2.04
CA ILE A 51 11.87 1.90 2.41
C ILE A 51 10.99 1.67 1.19
N ARG A 52 10.84 0.40 0.83
CA ARG A 52 9.90 -0.06 -0.19
C ARG A 52 8.76 -0.81 0.46
N ALA A 53 7.55 -0.49 0.04
CA ALA A 53 6.36 -1.24 0.38
C ALA A 53 5.94 -2.06 -0.84
N LYS A 54 5.51 -3.30 -0.60
CA LYS A 54 4.96 -4.18 -1.62
C LYS A 54 3.64 -4.77 -1.14
N ILE A 55 2.61 -4.74 -1.97
CA ILE A 55 1.29 -5.29 -1.65
C ILE A 55 1.03 -6.49 -2.56
N ASP A 56 0.79 -7.66 -1.97
CA ASP A 56 0.34 -8.82 -2.72
C ASP A 56 -1.13 -8.66 -3.13
N ARG A 57 -1.39 -8.65 -4.45
CA ARG A 57 -2.74 -8.48 -5.02
C ARG A 57 -3.71 -9.63 -4.77
N LYS A 58 -3.24 -10.78 -4.24
CA LYS A 58 -4.07 -11.95 -3.95
C LYS A 58 -4.38 -12.07 -2.47
N SER A 59 -3.39 -11.89 -1.60
CA SER A 59 -3.55 -12.00 -0.14
C SER A 59 -3.79 -10.65 0.56
N GLY A 60 -3.46 -9.54 -0.09
CA GLY A 60 -3.48 -8.20 0.48
C GLY A 60 -2.36 -8.00 1.50
N GLU A 61 -1.34 -8.87 1.50
CA GLU A 61 -0.21 -8.75 2.41
C GLU A 61 0.68 -7.58 1.99
N LEU A 62 0.87 -6.68 2.95
CA LEU A 62 1.80 -5.58 2.84
C LEU A 62 3.14 -6.01 3.42
N GLU A 63 4.14 -6.16 2.57
CA GLU A 63 5.53 -6.37 2.95
C GLU A 63 6.29 -5.04 2.88
N MET A 64 7.09 -4.75 3.91
CA MET A 64 7.94 -3.56 3.93
C MET A 64 9.39 -3.99 4.02
N THR A 65 10.20 -3.58 3.06
CA THR A 65 11.63 -3.88 3.03
C THR A 65 12.41 -2.58 3.08
N ARG A 66 13.42 -2.53 3.96
CA ARG A 66 14.42 -1.49 3.97
C ARG A 66 15.58 -1.93 3.08
N VAL A 67 15.97 -1.08 2.13
CA VAL A 67 17.14 -1.25 1.28
C VAL A 67 18.19 -0.19 1.56
#